data_AF-A0A536KLJ9-F1
#
_entry.id   AF-A0A536KLJ9-F1
#
_cell.length_a   1.000
_cell.length_b   1.000
_cell.length_c   1.000
_cell.angle_alpha   90.00
_cell.angle_beta   90.00
_cell.angle_gamma   90.00
#
_symmetry.space_group_name_H-M   'P 1'
#
loop_
_entity.id
_entity.type
_entity.pdbx_description
1 polymer ?
#
loop_
_entity_poly.entity_id
_entity_poly.type
_entity_poly.pdbx_seq_one_letter_code
_entity_poly.pdbx_strand_id
1 'polypeptide(L)'
;MLNVAYSVPPLRLCARPLAAPPLLAFAYVALPYGLGLAATGLSPDWLDAMIVACFVVLFAGRMLLKDFRDRNGDAAFGKRTFLLTYGKRTTLITVMTCVVAGDALLIAVLPSNPLLVVAVESYFVAIAIQLFRLWKADRPDDERVAIALGARMGNAVVLTLLGFLLLRAAGAAAAEQAIFVVALGAMFWFVFAYLIARPREAVTAYRG
;
A
#
# COMPACT_ATOMS: atom_id res chain seq x y z
N MET A 1 24.69 -3.03 -4.88
CA MET A 1 24.65 -4.49 -4.63
C MET A 1 23.23 -5.07 -4.61
N LEU A 2 22.28 -4.51 -3.83
CA LEU A 2 20.89 -5.01 -3.77
C LEU A 2 20.19 -5.03 -5.14
N ASN A 3 20.37 -3.97 -5.95
CA ASN A 3 19.73 -3.84 -7.26
C ASN A 3 20.26 -4.87 -8.29
N VAL A 4 21.55 -5.24 -8.17
CA VAL A 4 22.19 -6.27 -9.01
C VAL A 4 21.68 -7.66 -8.64
N ALA A 5 21.62 -7.98 -7.35
CA ALA A 5 21.06 -9.25 -6.87
C ALA A 5 19.55 -9.40 -7.19
N TYR A 6 18.82 -8.28 -7.23
CA TYR A 6 17.40 -8.27 -7.60
C TYR A 6 17.19 -8.59 -9.08
N SER A 7 18.03 -8.05 -9.98
CA SER A 7 17.75 -8.03 -11.42
C SER A 7 18.59 -9.01 -12.25
N VAL A 8 19.77 -9.42 -11.78
CA VAL A 8 20.76 -10.18 -12.57
C VAL A 8 20.90 -11.62 -12.06
N PRO A 9 21.06 -12.64 -12.94
CA PRO A 9 21.42 -13.99 -12.52
C PRO A 9 22.74 -14.03 -11.72
N PRO A 10 22.94 -15.01 -10.82
CA PRO A 10 22.11 -16.20 -10.58
C PRO A 10 20.97 -15.98 -9.57
N LEU A 11 20.96 -14.86 -8.85
CA LEU A 11 19.97 -14.60 -7.79
C LEU A 11 18.61 -14.20 -8.36
N ARG A 12 18.58 -13.22 -9.29
CA ARG A 12 17.39 -12.66 -9.98
C ARG A 12 16.16 -12.68 -9.07
N LEU A 13 16.28 -12.05 -7.89
CA LEU A 13 15.28 -12.15 -6.83
C LEU A 13 13.91 -11.62 -7.27
N CYS A 14 13.86 -10.74 -8.27
CA CYS A 14 12.63 -10.26 -8.92
C CYS A 14 11.79 -11.38 -9.56
N ALA A 15 12.40 -12.52 -9.86
CA ALA A 15 11.75 -13.70 -10.41
C ALA A 15 11.43 -14.75 -9.34
N ARG A 16 11.66 -14.46 -8.04
CA ARG A 16 11.40 -15.37 -6.93
C ARG A 16 10.19 -14.90 -6.11
N PRO A 17 9.13 -15.72 -6.00
CA PRO A 17 7.83 -15.28 -5.49
C PRO A 17 7.84 -14.93 -3.99
N LEU A 18 8.73 -15.55 -3.21
CA LEU A 18 8.81 -15.36 -1.75
C LEU A 18 9.90 -14.37 -1.31
N ALA A 19 10.88 -14.08 -2.17
CA ALA A 19 12.01 -13.23 -1.82
C ALA A 19 11.82 -11.77 -2.26
N ALA A 20 11.10 -11.53 -3.37
CA ALA A 20 10.92 -10.18 -3.90
C ALA A 20 10.12 -9.25 -2.96
N PRO A 21 8.96 -9.65 -2.39
CA PRO A 21 8.16 -8.73 -1.58
C PRO A 21 8.87 -8.27 -0.28
N PRO A 22 9.48 -9.17 0.54
CA PRO A 22 10.19 -8.74 1.75
C PRO A 22 11.42 -7.89 1.47
N LEU A 23 12.19 -8.23 0.42
CA LEU A 23 13.38 -7.47 0.06
C LEU A 23 13.04 -6.05 -0.37
N LEU A 24 11.98 -5.90 -1.17
CA LEU A 24 11.51 -4.58 -1.60
C LEU A 24 10.92 -3.81 -0.41
N ALA A 25 10.16 -4.46 0.46
CA ALA A 25 9.67 -3.83 1.68
C ALA A 25 10.83 -3.30 2.54
N PHE A 26 11.89 -4.09 2.73
CA PHE A 26 13.09 -3.62 3.42
C PHE A 26 13.73 -2.42 2.71
N ALA A 27 13.96 -2.52 1.40
CA ALA A 27 14.66 -1.51 0.62
C ALA A 27 13.89 -0.18 0.49
N TYR A 28 12.56 -0.23 0.40
CA TYR A 28 11.70 0.94 0.16
C TYR A 28 11.00 1.47 1.42
N VAL A 29 11.04 0.74 2.54
CA VAL A 29 10.41 1.17 3.80
C VAL A 29 11.44 1.27 4.91
N ALA A 30 12.03 0.14 5.32
CA ALA A 30 12.91 0.09 6.49
C ALA A 30 14.16 0.95 6.29
N LEU A 31 14.77 0.91 5.11
CA LEU A 31 15.98 1.66 4.82
C LEU A 31 15.72 3.18 4.77
N PRO A 32 14.72 3.71 4.03
CA PRO A 32 14.38 5.14 4.08
C PRO A 32 13.98 5.62 5.47
N TYR A 33 13.22 4.82 6.23
CA TYR A 33 12.86 5.16 7.61
C TYR A 33 14.10 5.27 8.50
N GLY A 34 14.99 4.27 8.44
CA GLY A 34 16.23 4.26 9.21
C GLY A 34 17.16 5.42 8.87
N LEU A 35 17.24 5.81 7.59
CA LEU A 35 17.98 7.01 7.18
C LEU A 35 17.34 8.29 7.73
N GLY A 36 16.01 8.40 7.70
CA GLY A 36 15.27 9.52 8.28
C GLY A 36 15.53 9.66 9.78
N LEU A 37 15.44 8.54 10.51
CA LEU A 37 15.72 8.50 11.94
C LEU A 37 17.18 8.87 12.25
N ALA A 38 18.15 8.30 11.52
CA ALA A 38 19.55 8.64 11.68
C ALA A 38 19.83 10.14 11.44
N ALA A 39 19.13 10.77 10.50
CA ALA A 39 19.25 12.21 10.23
C ALA A 39 18.75 13.09 11.38
N THR A 40 17.85 12.59 12.24
CA THR A 40 17.40 13.32 13.43
C THR A 40 18.37 13.23 14.61
N GLY A 41 19.34 12.31 14.58
CA GLY A 41 20.23 12.02 15.70
C GLY A 41 19.58 11.27 16.86
N LEU A 42 18.31 10.87 16.73
CA LEU A 42 17.60 10.09 17.74
C LEU A 42 17.98 8.61 17.66
N SER A 43 17.89 7.93 18.81
CA SER A 43 18.04 6.48 18.87
C SER A 43 16.71 5.79 18.57
N PRO A 44 16.70 4.68 17.81
CA PRO A 44 15.48 3.92 17.56
C PRO A 44 14.87 3.38 18.85
N ASP A 45 13.56 3.51 18.98
CA ASP A 45 12.80 2.91 20.06
C ASP A 45 11.86 1.79 19.57
N TRP A 46 11.04 1.28 20.49
CA TRP A 46 10.06 0.23 20.16
C TRP A 46 8.95 0.72 19.22
N LEU A 47 8.55 1.98 19.33
CA LEU A 47 7.52 2.56 18.48
C LEU A 47 8.01 2.66 17.03
N ASP A 48 9.27 3.07 16.83
CA ASP A 48 9.93 3.06 15.52
C ASP A 48 9.91 1.67 14.88
N ALA A 49 10.24 0.64 15.66
CA ALA A 49 10.21 -0.75 15.19
C ALA A 49 8.79 -1.18 14.78
N MET A 50 7.76 -0.79 15.54
CA MET A 50 6.36 -1.08 15.21
C MET A 50 5.90 -0.35 13.95
N ILE A 51 6.29 0.93 13.78
CA ILE A 51 5.97 1.72 12.57
C ILE A 51 6.61 1.08 11.33
N VAL A 52 7.89 0.71 11.41
CA VAL A 52 8.60 0.03 10.32
C VAL A 52 7.92 -1.31 10.02
N ALA A 53 7.61 -2.11 11.03
CA ALA A 53 6.94 -3.40 10.85
C ALA A 53 5.58 -3.23 10.14
N CYS A 54 4.76 -2.28 10.60
CA CYS A 54 3.48 -1.92 9.99
C CYS A 54 3.65 -1.63 8.49
N PHE A 55 4.52 -0.67 8.14
CA PHE A 55 4.69 -0.28 6.75
C PHE A 55 5.33 -1.37 5.89
N VAL A 56 6.23 -2.19 6.44
CA VAL A 56 6.81 -3.34 5.74
C VAL A 56 5.71 -4.35 5.36
N VAL A 57 4.81 -4.66 6.30
CA VAL A 57 3.71 -5.60 6.08
C VAL A 57 2.70 -5.05 5.05
N LEU A 58 2.29 -3.78 5.20
CA LEU A 58 1.40 -3.12 4.23
C LEU A 58 2.03 -3.03 2.83
N PHE A 59 3.32 -2.71 2.76
CA PHE A 59 4.05 -2.63 1.50
C PHE A 59 4.20 -4.00 0.84
N ALA A 60 4.43 -5.07 1.60
CA ALA A 60 4.46 -6.43 1.07
C ALA A 60 3.12 -6.81 0.41
N GLY A 61 1.99 -6.50 1.06
CA GLY A 61 0.66 -6.68 0.49
C GLY A 61 0.46 -5.86 -0.80
N ARG A 62 0.93 -4.60 -0.82
CA ARG A 62 0.88 -3.75 -2.02
C ARG A 62 1.72 -4.31 -3.18
N MET A 63 2.88 -4.90 -2.89
CA MET A 63 3.71 -5.55 -3.91
C MET A 63 3.00 -6.74 -4.55
N LEU A 64 2.32 -7.57 -3.75
CA LEU A 64 1.52 -8.68 -4.27
C LEU A 64 0.31 -8.20 -5.10
N LEU A 65 -0.30 -7.05 -4.75
CA LEU A 65 -1.33 -6.43 -5.58
C LEU A 65 -0.79 -5.92 -6.90
N LYS A 66 0.43 -5.37 -6.92
CA LYS A 66 1.07 -4.90 -8.15
C LYS A 66 1.24 -6.03 -9.17
N ASP A 67 1.51 -7.25 -8.73
CA ASP A 67 1.65 -8.41 -9.64
C ASP A 67 0.40 -8.65 -10.50
N PHE A 68 -0.79 -8.24 -10.05
CA PHE A 68 -2.01 -8.33 -10.86
C PHE A 68 -1.96 -7.46 -12.10
N ARG A 69 -1.40 -6.26 -11.99
CA ARG A 69 -1.17 -5.37 -13.14
C ARG A 69 -0.16 -5.97 -14.09
N ASP A 70 0.93 -6.47 -13.54
CA ASP A 70 2.12 -6.84 -14.31
C ASP A 70 2.03 -8.29 -14.83
N ARG A 71 0.98 -9.05 -14.47
CA ARG A 71 0.75 -10.48 -14.80
C ARG A 71 1.15 -10.87 -16.22
N ASN A 72 0.62 -10.17 -17.23
CA ASN A 72 0.86 -10.53 -18.63
C ASN A 72 2.30 -10.26 -19.04
N GLY A 73 2.87 -9.13 -18.60
CA GLY A 73 4.27 -8.80 -18.87
C GLY A 73 5.20 -9.80 -18.19
N ASP A 74 4.95 -10.09 -16.91
CA ASP A 74 5.76 -11.03 -16.13
C ASP A 74 5.74 -12.45 -16.69
N ALA A 75 4.58 -12.91 -17.18
CA ALA A 75 4.45 -14.18 -17.88
C ALA A 75 5.26 -14.20 -19.19
N ALA A 76 5.19 -13.13 -19.99
CA ALA A 76 5.95 -13.01 -21.25
C ALA A 76 7.48 -13.02 -21.03
N PHE A 77 7.95 -12.48 -19.90
CA PHE A 77 9.37 -12.50 -19.50
C PHE A 77 9.78 -13.75 -18.70
N GLY A 78 8.89 -14.74 -18.56
CA GLY A 78 9.14 -15.99 -17.86
C GLY A 78 9.40 -15.85 -16.36
N LYS A 79 8.88 -14.79 -15.72
CA LYS A 79 9.01 -14.60 -14.27
C LYS A 79 8.06 -15.52 -13.52
N ARG A 80 8.48 -15.95 -12.32
CA ARG A 80 7.65 -16.74 -11.39
C ARG A 80 7.19 -15.86 -10.23
N THR A 81 6.34 -14.86 -10.52
CA THR A 81 5.77 -14.02 -9.46
C THR A 81 4.83 -14.82 -8.57
N PHE A 82 4.49 -14.28 -7.39
CA PHE A 82 3.64 -14.99 -6.43
C PHE A 82 2.27 -15.30 -7.06
N LEU A 83 1.72 -14.33 -7.81
CA LEU A 83 0.47 -14.49 -8.55
C LEU A 83 0.53 -15.58 -9.63
N LEU A 84 1.60 -15.63 -10.41
CA LEU A 84 1.74 -16.65 -11.47
C LEU A 84 1.99 -18.05 -10.90
N THR A 85 2.57 -18.15 -9.70
CA THR A 85 2.91 -19.42 -9.06
C THR A 85 1.73 -20.00 -8.26
N TYR A 86 1.05 -19.18 -7.47
CA TYR A 86 0.02 -19.63 -6.51
C TYR A 86 -1.41 -19.24 -6.90
N GLY A 87 -1.56 -18.47 -7.97
CA GLY A 87 -2.85 -18.06 -8.51
C GLY A 87 -3.55 -16.95 -7.73
N LYS A 88 -4.63 -16.43 -8.32
CA LYS A 88 -5.38 -15.26 -7.85
C LYS A 88 -5.87 -15.37 -6.40
N ARG A 89 -6.51 -16.50 -6.04
CA ARG A 89 -7.14 -16.66 -4.72
C ARG A 89 -6.11 -16.63 -3.59
N THR A 90 -5.03 -17.40 -3.75
CA THR A 90 -3.94 -17.44 -2.76
C THR A 90 -3.31 -16.06 -2.59
N THR A 91 -3.02 -15.36 -3.69
CA THR A 91 -2.48 -13.99 -3.62
C THR A 91 -3.41 -13.04 -2.89
N LEU A 92 -4.72 -13.09 -3.15
CA LEU A 92 -5.68 -12.21 -2.48
C LEU A 92 -5.81 -12.51 -0.99
N ILE A 93 -5.79 -13.78 -0.59
CA ILE A 93 -5.76 -14.15 0.84
C ILE A 93 -4.51 -13.58 1.50
N THR A 94 -3.34 -13.77 0.89
CA THR A 94 -2.08 -13.25 1.43
C THR A 94 -2.10 -11.72 1.52
N VAL A 95 -2.59 -11.03 0.50
CA VAL A 95 -2.77 -9.57 0.51
C VAL A 95 -3.69 -9.15 1.64
N MET A 96 -4.83 -9.81 1.82
CA MET A 96 -5.80 -9.48 2.88
C MET A 96 -5.17 -9.68 4.26
N THR A 97 -4.42 -10.76 4.47
CA THR A 97 -3.67 -10.98 5.71
C THR A 97 -2.66 -9.87 5.97
N CYS A 98 -1.91 -9.44 4.96
CA CYS A 98 -0.99 -8.31 5.08
C CYS A 98 -1.74 -7.01 5.42
N VAL A 99 -2.88 -6.74 4.78
CA VAL A 99 -3.67 -5.53 5.05
C VAL A 99 -4.19 -5.54 6.48
N VAL A 100 -4.82 -6.62 6.93
CA VAL A 100 -5.36 -6.72 8.30
C VAL A 100 -4.26 -6.66 9.36
N ALA A 101 -3.15 -7.39 9.16
CA ALA A 101 -2.04 -7.37 10.11
C ALA A 101 -1.35 -6.00 10.16
N GLY A 102 -1.15 -5.36 9.00
CA GLY A 102 -0.57 -4.04 8.91
C GLY A 102 -1.47 -2.96 9.52
N ASP A 103 -2.78 -3.06 9.29
CA ASP A 103 -3.80 -2.16 9.86
C ASP A 103 -3.87 -2.28 11.39
N ALA A 104 -3.89 -3.51 11.92
CA ALA A 104 -3.85 -3.75 13.36
C ALA A 104 -2.59 -3.15 14.03
N LEU A 105 -1.43 -3.27 13.38
CA LEU A 105 -0.20 -2.61 13.83
C LEU A 105 -0.30 -1.09 13.73
N LEU A 106 -0.91 -0.57 12.66
CA LEU A 106 -1.08 0.87 12.45
C LEU A 106 -1.94 1.50 13.55
N ILE A 107 -3.07 0.87 13.90
CA ILE A 107 -3.95 1.31 15.00
C ILE A 107 -3.17 1.42 16.32
N ALA A 108 -2.26 0.47 16.58
CA ALA A 108 -1.46 0.47 17.80
C ALA A 108 -0.43 1.61 17.88
N VAL A 109 -0.02 2.17 16.74
CA VAL A 109 0.99 3.26 16.67
C VAL A 109 0.40 4.62 16.29
N LEU A 110 -0.88 4.66 15.87
CA LEU A 110 -1.55 5.89 15.47
C LEU A 110 -1.67 6.86 16.65
N PRO A 111 -1.50 8.18 16.44
CA PRO A 111 -1.84 9.17 17.44
C PRO A 111 -3.29 9.00 17.91
N SER A 112 -3.55 9.20 19.20
CA SER A 112 -4.89 9.12 19.83
C SER A 112 -5.79 10.29 19.43
N ASN A 113 -5.91 10.56 18.13
CA ASN A 113 -6.81 11.53 17.53
C ASN A 113 -7.95 10.76 16.82
N PRO A 114 -9.21 10.86 17.30
CA PRO A 114 -10.31 10.06 16.77
C PRO A 114 -10.63 10.38 15.32
N LEU A 115 -10.47 11.64 14.89
CA LEU A 115 -10.72 12.04 13.50
C LEU A 115 -9.71 11.40 12.55
N LEU A 116 -8.43 11.39 12.92
CA LEU A 116 -7.39 10.73 12.15
C LEU A 116 -7.66 9.22 12.04
N VAL A 117 -7.97 8.56 13.17
CA VAL A 117 -8.30 7.13 13.19
C VAL A 117 -9.48 6.85 12.27
N VAL A 118 -10.60 7.54 12.42
CA VAL A 118 -11.78 7.35 11.56
C VAL A 118 -11.45 7.54 10.08
N ALA A 119 -10.67 8.57 9.73
CA ALA A 119 -10.27 8.79 8.34
C ALA A 119 -9.42 7.63 7.81
N VAL A 120 -8.40 7.19 8.56
CA VAL A 120 -7.51 6.09 8.17
C VAL A 120 -8.28 4.77 8.04
N GLU A 121 -9.08 4.41 9.03
CA GLU A 121 -9.91 3.20 9.01
C GLU A 121 -10.87 3.20 7.80
N SER A 122 -11.44 4.36 7.47
CA SER A 122 -12.30 4.49 6.28
C SER A 122 -11.55 4.15 4.98
N TYR A 123 -10.25 4.44 4.89
CA TYR A 123 -9.42 4.05 3.75
C TYR A 123 -9.20 2.53 3.69
N PHE A 124 -9.01 1.88 4.84
CA PHE A 124 -8.90 0.42 4.92
C PHE A 124 -10.21 -0.27 4.54
N VAL A 125 -11.37 0.29 4.90
CA VAL A 125 -12.67 -0.16 4.41
C VAL A 125 -12.75 -0.07 2.88
N ALA A 126 -12.30 1.05 2.29
CA ALA A 126 -12.25 1.20 0.85
C ALA A 126 -11.32 0.18 0.17
N ILE A 127 -10.15 -0.11 0.76
CA ILE A 127 -9.23 -1.16 0.31
C ILE A 127 -9.90 -2.54 0.38
N ALA A 128 -10.56 -2.88 1.49
CA ALA A 128 -11.27 -4.14 1.65
C ALA A 128 -12.38 -4.33 0.61
N ILE A 129 -13.16 -3.28 0.33
CA ILE A 129 -14.16 -3.28 -0.74
C ILE A 129 -13.51 -3.57 -2.10
N GLN A 130 -12.36 -2.96 -2.41
CA GLN A 130 -11.66 -3.21 -3.67
C GLN A 130 -11.09 -4.62 -3.76
N LEU A 131 -10.53 -5.16 -2.68
CA LEU A 131 -10.06 -6.54 -2.63
C LEU A 131 -11.20 -7.53 -2.84
N PHE A 132 -12.37 -7.27 -2.25
CA PHE A 132 -13.55 -8.09 -2.44
C PHE A 132 -14.10 -8.02 -3.87
N ARG A 133 -14.08 -6.84 -4.50
CA ARG A 133 -14.42 -6.69 -5.92
C ARG A 133 -13.45 -7.46 -6.80
N LEU A 134 -12.15 -7.36 -6.54
CA LEU A 134 -11.13 -8.12 -7.25
C LEU A 134 -11.31 -9.63 -7.05
N TRP A 135 -11.66 -10.08 -5.84
CA TRP A 135 -11.98 -11.48 -5.55
C TRP A 135 -13.11 -12.00 -6.44
N LYS A 136 -14.22 -11.26 -6.51
CA LYS A 136 -15.41 -11.62 -7.30
C LYS A 136 -15.26 -11.44 -8.82
N ALA A 137 -14.24 -10.74 -9.29
CA ALA A 137 -14.06 -10.47 -10.71
C ALA A 137 -13.64 -11.73 -11.49
N ASP A 138 -14.58 -12.41 -12.13
CA ASP A 138 -14.30 -13.60 -12.94
C ASP A 138 -13.95 -13.26 -14.40
N ARG A 139 -14.41 -12.12 -14.90
CA ARG A 139 -14.11 -11.65 -16.27
C ARG A 139 -12.84 -10.80 -16.28
N PRO A 140 -11.98 -10.93 -17.31
CA PRO A 140 -10.74 -10.15 -17.41
C PRO A 140 -10.95 -8.62 -17.38
N ASP A 141 -12.07 -8.13 -17.90
CA ASP A 141 -12.37 -6.69 -17.90
C ASP A 141 -12.74 -6.16 -16.51
N ASP A 142 -13.52 -6.93 -15.74
CA ASP A 142 -13.88 -6.60 -14.36
C ASP A 142 -12.64 -6.63 -13.46
N GLU A 143 -11.72 -7.58 -13.72
CA GLU A 143 -10.45 -7.68 -13.03
C GLU A 143 -9.58 -6.43 -13.29
N ARG A 144 -9.49 -5.97 -14.55
CA ARG A 144 -8.74 -4.75 -14.90
C ARG A 144 -9.29 -3.50 -14.22
N VAL A 145 -10.62 -3.36 -14.15
CA VAL A 145 -11.26 -2.26 -13.44
C VAL A 145 -10.87 -2.29 -11.96
N ALA A 146 -10.99 -3.46 -11.32
CA ALA A 146 -10.68 -3.59 -9.89
C ALA A 146 -9.20 -3.30 -9.59
N ILE A 147 -8.27 -3.74 -10.45
CA ILE A 147 -6.84 -3.42 -10.31
C ILE A 147 -6.59 -1.92 -10.49
N ALA A 148 -7.20 -1.29 -11.49
CA ALA A 148 -7.03 0.14 -11.75
C ALA A 148 -7.53 1.01 -10.59
N LEU A 149 -8.66 0.62 -9.98
CA LEU A 149 -9.18 1.26 -8.77
C LEU A 149 -8.22 1.05 -7.58
N GLY A 150 -7.79 -0.18 -7.33
CA GLY A 150 -6.92 -0.52 -6.20
C GLY A 150 -5.55 0.19 -6.24
N ALA A 151 -4.97 0.36 -7.42
CA ALA A 151 -3.66 0.99 -7.59
C ALA A 151 -3.57 2.43 -7.06
N ARG A 152 -4.70 3.14 -6.97
CA ARG A 152 -4.77 4.55 -6.57
C ARG A 152 -5.00 4.78 -5.08
N MET A 153 -5.52 3.78 -4.37
CA MET A 153 -6.05 3.96 -3.01
C MET A 153 -4.99 3.87 -1.92
N GLY A 154 -3.88 3.15 -2.17
CA GLY A 154 -2.88 2.87 -1.15
C GLY A 154 -2.05 4.06 -0.66
N ASN A 155 -2.10 5.22 -1.34
CA ASN A 155 -1.31 6.40 -0.93
C ASN A 155 -2.01 7.28 0.11
N ALA A 156 -3.34 7.16 0.25
CA ALA A 156 -4.12 8.05 1.12
C ALA A 156 -3.74 7.92 2.59
N VAL A 157 -3.47 6.69 3.06
CA VAL A 157 -3.01 6.42 4.43
C VAL A 157 -1.70 7.17 4.72
N VAL A 158 -0.70 7.00 3.85
CA VAL A 158 0.63 7.62 4.04
C VAL A 158 0.55 9.14 3.96
N LEU A 159 -0.15 9.69 2.97
CA LEU A 159 -0.29 11.15 2.80
C LEU A 159 -1.01 11.80 3.98
N THR A 160 -2.09 11.18 4.45
CA THR A 160 -2.88 11.71 5.58
C THR A 160 -2.07 11.64 6.87
N LEU A 161 -1.42 10.50 7.14
CA LEU A 161 -0.62 10.34 8.35
C LEU A 161 0.59 11.29 8.38
N LEU A 162 1.39 11.32 7.31
CA LEU A 162 2.57 12.19 7.24
C LEU A 162 2.18 13.66 7.33
N GLY A 163 1.16 14.09 6.60
CA GLY A 163 0.71 15.47 6.65
C GLY A 163 0.18 15.87 8.03
N PHE A 164 -0.58 14.98 8.70
CA PHE A 164 -1.02 15.19 10.07
C PHE A 164 0.15 15.33 11.04
N LEU A 165 1.14 14.42 10.97
CA LEU A 165 2.32 14.44 11.82
C LEU A 165 3.19 15.68 11.58
N LEU A 166 3.35 16.10 10.33
CA LEU A 166 4.10 17.32 9.98
C LEU A 166 3.41 18.57 10.51
N LEU A 167 2.09 18.69 10.35
CA LEU A 167 1.32 19.81 10.92
C LEU A 167 1.44 19.84 12.44
N ARG A 168 1.32 18.68 13.09
CA ARG A 168 1.50 18.57 14.54
C ARG A 168 2.90 18.97 14.97
N ALA A 169 3.93 18.52 14.27
CA ALA A 169 5.33 18.87 14.57
C ALA A 169 5.62 20.36 14.35
N ALA A 170 4.96 20.99 13.38
CA ALA A 170 5.04 22.43 13.13
C ALA A 170 4.24 23.28 14.16
N GLY A 171 3.57 22.65 15.12
CA GLY A 171 2.76 23.36 16.12
C GLY A 171 1.41 23.87 15.60
N ALA A 172 0.91 23.32 14.47
CA ALA A 172 -0.36 23.70 13.88
C ALA A 172 -1.52 23.48 14.88
N ALA A 173 -2.51 24.37 14.83
CA ALA A 173 -3.69 24.28 15.68
C ALA A 173 -4.50 23.01 15.39
N ALA A 174 -5.23 22.51 16.38
CA ALA A 174 -6.08 21.31 16.22
C ALA A 174 -7.11 21.46 15.09
N ALA A 175 -7.60 22.68 14.86
CA ALA A 175 -8.50 23.00 13.76
C ALA A 175 -7.83 22.83 12.38
N GLU A 176 -6.58 23.25 12.23
CA GLU A 176 -5.83 23.11 10.97
C GLU A 176 -5.55 21.64 10.66
N GLN A 177 -5.15 20.87 11.68
CA GLN A 177 -4.98 19.42 11.57
C GLN A 177 -6.29 18.73 11.17
N ALA A 178 -7.41 19.14 11.76
CA ALA A 178 -8.73 18.58 11.44
C ALA A 178 -9.18 18.92 10.01
N ILE A 179 -9.03 20.18 9.59
CA ILE A 179 -9.33 20.62 8.22
C ILE A 179 -8.52 19.82 7.22
N PHE A 180 -7.23 19.61 7.49
CA PHE A 180 -6.35 18.81 6.63
C PHE A 180 -6.84 17.36 6.48
N VAL A 181 -7.14 16.68 7.60
CA VAL A 181 -7.64 15.29 7.58
C VAL A 181 -8.98 15.19 6.86
N VAL A 182 -9.91 16.11 7.12
CA VAL A 182 -11.22 16.13 6.46
C VAL A 182 -11.09 16.41 4.97
N ALA A 183 -10.24 17.35 4.57
CA ALA A 183 -10.02 17.69 3.16
C ALA A 183 -9.44 16.50 2.38
N LEU A 184 -8.42 15.83 2.91
CA LEU A 184 -7.86 14.63 2.28
C LEU A 184 -8.87 13.47 2.26
N GLY A 185 -9.61 13.27 3.36
CA GLY A 185 -10.65 12.25 3.44
C GLY A 185 -11.76 12.49 2.40
N ALA A 186 -12.25 13.73 2.29
CA ALA A 186 -13.26 14.12 1.32
C ALA A 186 -12.75 13.95 -0.12
N MET A 187 -11.52 14.38 -0.41
CA MET A 187 -10.91 14.20 -1.72
C MET A 187 -10.76 12.71 -2.08
N PHE A 188 -10.30 11.89 -1.14
CA PHE A 188 -10.19 10.44 -1.33
C PHE A 188 -11.54 9.82 -1.64
N TRP A 189 -12.56 10.07 -0.81
CA TRP A 189 -13.88 9.48 -0.98
C TRP A 189 -14.60 9.97 -2.24
N PHE A 190 -14.40 11.25 -2.60
CA PHE A 190 -14.88 11.78 -3.88
C PHE A 190 -14.27 11.02 -5.06
N VAL A 191 -12.93 10.88 -5.10
CA VAL A 191 -12.23 10.14 -6.16
C VAL A 191 -12.65 8.67 -6.17
N PHE A 192 -12.77 8.04 -5.00
CA PHE A 192 -13.19 6.65 -4.88
C PHE A 192 -14.61 6.44 -5.43
N ALA A 193 -15.58 7.24 -4.97
CA ALA A 193 -16.97 7.17 -5.43
C ALA A 193 -17.07 7.46 -6.93
N TYR A 194 -16.36 8.47 -7.42
CA TYR A 194 -16.31 8.83 -8.83
C TYR A 194 -15.82 7.67 -9.71
N LEU A 195 -14.69 7.05 -9.34
CA LEU A 195 -14.12 5.96 -10.13
C LEU A 195 -14.94 4.67 -10.03
N ILE A 196 -15.59 4.41 -8.89
CA ILE A 196 -16.54 3.32 -8.75
C ILE A 196 -17.75 3.52 -9.68
N ALA A 197 -18.28 4.74 -9.76
CA ALA A 197 -19.40 5.08 -10.62
C ALA A 197 -19.01 5.10 -12.11
N ARG A 198 -17.73 5.30 -12.43
CA ARG A 198 -17.21 5.37 -13.81
C ARG A 198 -16.06 4.38 -14.08
N PRO A 199 -16.33 3.07 -14.12
CA PRO A 199 -15.31 2.02 -14.29
C PRO A 199 -14.41 2.19 -15.53
N ARG A 200 -14.98 2.70 -16.64
CA ARG A 200 -14.25 2.89 -17.90
C ARG A 200 -13.17 3.97 -17.78
N GLU A 201 -13.43 5.02 -17.00
CA GLU A 201 -12.46 6.10 -16.76
C GLU A 201 -11.31 5.65 -15.85
N ALA A 202 -11.58 4.71 -14.93
CA ALA A 202 -10.54 4.09 -14.13
C ALA A 202 -9.52 3.35 -15.01
N VAL A 203 -9.98 2.70 -16.08
CA VAL A 203 -9.12 1.93 -17.01
C VAL A 203 -8.39 2.82 -18.01
N THR A 204 -9.00 3.90 -18.52
CA THR A 204 -8.33 4.81 -19.48
C THR A 204 -7.20 5.57 -18.82
N ALA A 205 -7.42 6.10 -17.61
CA ALA A 205 -6.38 6.79 -16.85
C ALA A 205 -5.37 5.82 -16.20
N TYR A 206 -5.47 4.51 -16.49
CA TYR A 206 -4.50 3.48 -16.12
C TYR A 206 -3.53 3.13 -17.27
N ARG A 207 -3.80 3.62 -18.49
CA ARG A 207 -2.91 3.49 -19.66
C ARG A 207 -1.93 4.65 -19.84
N GLY A 208 -2.04 5.69 -19.03
CA GLY A 208 -1.12 6.84 -18.99
C GLY A 208 0.03 6.64 -18.03
#